data_AF-A0AB36NYX3-F1
#
_entry.id   AF-A0AB36NYX3-F1
#
_cell.length_a   1.000
_cell.length_b   1.000
_cell.length_c   1.000
_cell.angle_alpha   90.00
_cell.angle_beta   90.00
_cell.angle_gamma   90.00
#
_symmetry.space_group_name_H-M   'P 1'
#
loop_
_entity.id
_entity.type
_entity.pdbx_description
1 polymer ?
#
loop_
_entity_poly.entity_id
_entity_poly.type
_entity_poly.pdbx_seq_one_letter_code
_entity_poly.pdbx_strand_id
1 'polypeptide(L)'
;MLMVSASFAQEIVVHDPVVIKQKDTYYLFCTGKGISVFSSKDLKNWNKEAPVFAEKPVWADGVAADFKNHIWAPDISFHNNTYYLYYSVSAFAKNTSAIGVATNTTLDSKDKNYKWVDQGIVIQSQPNRDMWNAIDPNLIFDENNTPWLSFGSFWEGLKLVKLNPDLKSIAQPQEWHTISKRKRTFELPDSDPGDGALEAPFIFYKNGYYYQFLSWDLCCRGEKSTYKVVVGRSKNVTGPYIDKDGKSLNEGGGSLVVQGDENYFGVGHNSAYTFDGKDYIFYHGYEKKTNGTPKLIVREMIWDADLWPVLK
;
A
#
# COMPACT_ATOMS: atom_id res chain seq x y z
N MET A 1 -32.67 -19.91 26.55
CA MET A 1 -32.21 -20.14 25.17
C MET A 1 -31.16 -19.07 24.86
N LEU A 2 -29.87 -19.38 25.02
CA LEU A 2 -28.80 -18.43 24.68
C LEU A 2 -28.76 -18.28 23.16
N MET A 3 -29.10 -17.10 22.65
CA MET A 3 -28.76 -16.73 21.29
C MET A 3 -27.26 -16.40 21.26
N VAL A 4 -26.46 -17.32 20.73
CA VAL A 4 -25.11 -17.01 20.29
C VAL A 4 -25.25 -16.16 19.04
N SER A 5 -25.11 -14.84 19.16
CA SER A 5 -24.94 -13.98 18.00
C SER A 5 -23.54 -14.24 17.44
N ALA A 6 -23.46 -15.09 16.42
CA ALA A 6 -22.32 -15.09 15.53
C ALA A 6 -22.34 -13.74 14.79
N SER A 7 -21.66 -12.74 15.34
CA SER A 7 -21.33 -11.52 14.63
C SER A 7 -20.40 -11.91 13.48
N PHE A 8 -20.96 -12.05 12.28
CA PHE A 8 -20.17 -11.99 11.06
C PHE A 8 -19.51 -10.61 11.02
N ALA A 9 -18.22 -10.56 10.69
CA ALA A 9 -17.54 -9.29 10.47
C ALA A 9 -18.26 -8.51 9.37
N GLN A 10 -18.34 -7.19 9.50
CA GLN A 10 -19.00 -6.34 8.51
C GLN A 10 -18.23 -6.39 7.20
N GLU A 11 -18.91 -6.73 6.10
CA GLU A 11 -18.32 -6.68 4.78
C GLU A 11 -18.27 -5.22 4.28
N ILE A 12 -17.08 -4.62 4.25
CA ILE A 12 -16.87 -3.31 3.63
C ILE A 12 -16.16 -3.44 2.29
N VAL A 13 -16.59 -2.61 1.33
CA VAL A 13 -15.95 -2.50 0.01
C VAL A 13 -14.76 -1.56 0.14
N VAL A 14 -13.57 -2.09 -0.12
CA VAL A 14 -12.31 -1.34 -0.07
C VAL A 14 -11.42 -1.77 -1.22
N HIS A 15 -10.54 -0.87 -1.66
CA HIS A 15 -9.43 -1.18 -2.56
C HIS A 15 -8.19 -0.50 -1.97
N ASP A 16 -7.07 -1.21 -1.92
CA ASP A 16 -5.79 -0.71 -1.38
C ASP A 16 -5.87 -0.20 0.07
N PRO A 17 -6.22 -1.06 1.05
CA PRO A 17 -6.42 -0.62 2.43
C PRO A 17 -5.11 -0.47 3.21
N VAL A 18 -5.00 0.63 3.96
CA VAL A 18 -4.00 0.85 5.02
C VAL A 18 -4.69 1.21 6.33
N VAL A 19 -4.06 0.87 7.46
CA VAL A 19 -4.67 1.02 8.79
C VAL A 19 -3.70 1.63 9.78
N ILE A 20 -4.20 2.47 10.68
CA ILE A 20 -3.46 2.96 11.85
C ILE A 20 -4.39 3.03 13.06
N LYS A 21 -3.81 3.00 14.27
CA LYS A 21 -4.56 3.13 15.53
C LYS A 21 -4.23 4.47 16.20
N GLN A 22 -5.26 5.27 16.51
CA GLN A 22 -5.17 6.42 17.41
C GLN A 22 -5.95 6.10 18.68
N LYS A 23 -5.27 6.03 19.84
CA LYS A 23 -5.85 5.63 21.13
C LYS A 23 -6.53 4.26 21.00
N ASP A 24 -7.85 4.20 21.16
CA ASP A 24 -8.68 2.99 21.11
C ASP A 24 -9.45 2.85 19.78
N THR A 25 -9.15 3.67 18.78
CA THR A 25 -9.82 3.65 17.47
C THR A 25 -8.83 3.30 16.35
N TYR A 26 -9.19 2.31 15.54
CA TYR A 26 -8.54 2.01 14.27
C TYR A 26 -9.14 2.86 13.16
N TYR A 27 -8.30 3.38 12.29
CA TYR A 27 -8.68 4.14 11.10
C TYR A 27 -8.14 3.41 9.89
N LEU A 28 -9.01 3.13 8.93
CA LEU A 28 -8.68 2.55 7.64
C LEU A 28 -8.81 3.61 6.56
N PHE A 29 -7.80 3.72 5.72
CA PHE A 29 -7.78 4.56 4.54
C PHE A 29 -7.69 3.65 3.33
N CYS A 30 -8.44 3.96 2.28
CA CYS A 30 -8.41 3.17 1.06
C CYS A 30 -8.69 4.02 -0.18
N THR A 31 -8.34 3.47 -1.35
CA THR A 31 -8.61 4.09 -2.65
C THR A 31 -10.08 4.48 -2.77
N GLY A 32 -10.33 5.67 -3.32
CA GLY A 32 -11.67 6.17 -3.54
C GLY A 32 -11.73 7.68 -3.81
N LYS A 33 -12.95 8.21 -3.94
CA LYS A 33 -13.14 9.65 -4.14
C LYS A 33 -12.68 10.42 -2.91
N GLY A 34 -11.55 11.11 -3.03
CA GLY A 34 -10.93 11.88 -1.97
C GLY A 34 -10.23 11.06 -0.89
N ILE A 35 -9.88 9.79 -1.16
CA ILE A 35 -9.48 8.78 -0.16
C ILE A 35 -10.62 8.46 0.81
N SER A 36 -11.15 7.24 0.73
CA SER A 36 -12.22 6.81 1.63
C SER A 36 -11.66 6.45 2.99
N VAL A 37 -12.41 6.77 4.05
CA VAL A 37 -12.00 6.58 5.44
C VAL A 37 -13.05 5.79 6.19
N PHE A 38 -12.61 4.86 7.02
CA PHE A 38 -13.45 4.12 7.95
C PHE A 38 -12.83 4.10 9.34
N SER A 39 -13.64 4.03 10.38
CA SER A 39 -13.20 3.90 11.78
C SER A 39 -13.77 2.64 12.44
N SER A 40 -13.01 2.01 13.32
CA SER A 40 -13.43 0.81 14.05
C SER A 40 -12.85 0.77 15.46
N LYS A 41 -13.57 0.12 16.39
CA LYS A 41 -13.06 -0.17 17.75
C LYS A 41 -12.49 -1.59 17.87
N ASP A 42 -12.75 -2.46 16.91
CA ASP A 42 -12.52 -3.90 17.05
C ASP A 42 -11.96 -4.59 15.78
N LEU A 43 -11.62 -3.82 14.74
CA LEU A 43 -11.19 -4.26 13.41
C LEU A 43 -12.24 -5.08 12.62
N LYS A 44 -13.46 -5.19 13.12
CA LYS A 44 -14.54 -6.02 12.54
C LYS A 44 -15.73 -5.19 12.09
N ASN A 45 -16.12 -4.22 12.91
CA ASN A 45 -17.24 -3.32 12.67
C ASN A 45 -16.68 -1.94 12.31
N TRP A 46 -16.95 -1.48 11.10
CA TRP A 46 -16.37 -0.29 10.48
C TRP A 46 -17.45 0.75 10.17
N ASN A 47 -17.28 1.94 10.74
CA ASN A 47 -18.10 3.10 10.43
C ASN A 47 -17.46 3.89 9.29
N LYS A 48 -18.25 4.31 8.31
CA LYS A 48 -17.77 5.18 7.23
C LYS A 48 -17.59 6.59 7.75
N GLU A 49 -16.44 7.19 7.46
CA GLU A 49 -16.08 8.56 7.82
C GLU A 49 -16.07 9.47 6.58
N ALA A 50 -15.90 10.78 6.79
CA ALA A 50 -15.69 11.72 5.69
C ALA A 50 -14.36 11.43 4.97
N PRO A 51 -14.30 11.61 3.63
CA PRO A 51 -13.05 11.45 2.88
C PRO A 51 -12.01 12.49 3.31
N VAL A 52 -10.73 12.18 3.09
CA VAL A 52 -9.60 13.07 3.41
C VAL A 52 -9.69 14.37 2.60
N PHE A 53 -9.96 14.22 1.30
CA PHE A 53 -10.02 15.30 0.32
C PHE A 53 -11.45 15.51 -0.15
N ALA A 54 -12.14 16.51 0.40
CA ALA A 54 -13.43 16.94 -0.12
C ALA A 54 -13.30 17.41 -1.59
N GLU A 55 -12.24 18.15 -1.87
CA GLU A 55 -11.84 18.61 -3.21
C GLU A 55 -10.49 18.00 -3.60
N LYS A 56 -10.27 17.80 -4.89
CA LYS A 56 -8.98 17.26 -5.38
C LYS A 56 -7.81 18.21 -5.07
N PRO A 57 -6.59 17.67 -4.88
CA PRO A 57 -5.38 18.48 -4.78
C PRO A 57 -5.26 19.44 -5.98
N VAL A 58 -4.86 20.69 -5.73
CA VAL A 58 -4.82 21.75 -6.75
C VAL A 58 -3.86 21.44 -7.91
N TRP A 59 -2.86 20.61 -7.66
CA TRP A 59 -1.85 20.20 -8.63
C TRP A 59 -2.26 18.96 -9.44
N ALA A 60 -3.34 18.26 -9.06
CA ALA A 60 -3.67 16.95 -9.61
C ALA A 60 -3.93 16.97 -11.12
N ASP A 61 -4.61 18.00 -11.64
CA ASP A 61 -4.86 18.13 -13.09
C ASP A 61 -3.58 18.38 -13.91
N GLY A 62 -2.53 18.92 -13.27
CA GLY A 62 -1.21 19.08 -13.89
C GLY A 62 -0.46 17.75 -14.07
N VAL A 63 -0.84 16.73 -13.29
CA VAL A 63 -0.26 15.38 -13.35
C VAL A 63 -1.12 14.46 -14.21
N ALA A 64 -2.43 14.41 -13.92
CA ALA A 64 -3.41 13.59 -14.63
C ALA A 64 -4.56 14.47 -15.10
N ALA A 65 -4.65 14.71 -16.41
CA ALA A 65 -5.70 15.56 -16.98
C ALA A 65 -7.11 15.05 -16.60
N ASP A 66 -8.02 15.98 -16.32
CA ASP A 66 -9.40 15.71 -15.93
C ASP A 66 -9.56 14.84 -14.66
N PHE A 67 -8.59 14.89 -13.74
CA PHE A 67 -8.59 14.05 -12.54
C PHE A 67 -9.90 14.20 -11.74
N LYS A 68 -10.60 13.09 -11.55
CA LYS A 68 -11.95 13.04 -10.93
C LYS A 68 -11.94 12.88 -9.41
N ASN A 69 -10.85 13.31 -8.77
CA ASN A 69 -10.61 13.14 -7.34
C ASN A 69 -10.62 11.67 -6.87
N HIS A 70 -10.41 10.69 -7.74
CA HIS A 70 -10.31 9.28 -7.34
C HIS A 70 -8.85 8.99 -7.02
N ILE A 71 -8.49 9.11 -5.74
CA ILE A 71 -7.11 9.05 -5.25
C ILE A 71 -6.80 7.62 -4.81
N TRP A 72 -5.63 7.12 -5.17
CA TRP A 72 -5.28 5.70 -5.03
C TRP A 72 -4.24 5.46 -3.94
N ALA A 73 -4.25 4.22 -3.43
CA ALA A 73 -3.20 3.61 -2.64
C ALA A 73 -2.64 4.53 -1.55
N PRO A 74 -3.46 4.92 -0.56
CA PRO A 74 -2.97 5.69 0.56
C PRO A 74 -1.97 4.88 1.40
N ASP A 75 -1.00 5.54 2.03
CA ASP A 75 -0.18 4.98 3.12
C ASP A 75 -0.16 5.94 4.30
N ILE A 76 -0.38 5.41 5.49
CA ILE A 76 -0.54 6.21 6.72
C ILE A 76 0.52 5.85 7.75
N SER A 77 1.22 6.87 8.23
CA SER A 77 2.23 6.76 9.28
C SER A 77 2.09 7.88 10.30
N PHE A 78 2.54 7.64 11.54
CA PHE A 78 2.58 8.66 12.58
C PHE A 78 4.03 8.88 13.03
N HIS A 79 4.50 10.12 12.96
CA HIS A 79 5.86 10.49 13.33
C HIS A 79 5.87 11.93 13.89
N ASN A 80 6.61 12.17 14.98
CA ASN A 80 6.74 13.49 15.62
C ASN A 80 5.40 14.25 15.75
N ASN A 81 4.40 13.59 16.36
CA ASN A 81 3.05 14.14 16.60
C ASN A 81 2.25 14.52 15.35
N THR A 82 2.65 14.00 14.18
CA THR A 82 2.00 14.28 12.90
C THR A 82 1.68 12.96 12.20
N TYR A 83 0.46 12.86 11.67
CA TYR A 83 0.06 11.84 10.73
C TYR A 83 0.45 12.28 9.33
N TYR A 84 1.13 11.40 8.60
CA TYR A 84 1.52 11.55 7.21
C TYR A 84 0.74 10.54 6.39
N LEU A 85 -0.12 11.03 5.51
CA LEU A 85 -0.90 10.22 4.59
C LEU A 85 -0.38 10.46 3.17
N TYR A 86 0.45 9.55 2.69
CA TYR A 86 0.87 9.53 1.29
C TYR A 86 -0.27 9.03 0.42
N TYR A 87 -0.31 9.47 -0.84
CA TYR A 87 -1.37 9.10 -1.76
C TYR A 87 -0.95 9.25 -3.22
N SER A 88 -1.66 8.56 -4.12
CA SER A 88 -1.33 8.52 -5.54
C SER A 88 -2.33 9.28 -6.40
N VAL A 89 -1.83 10.15 -7.28
CA VAL A 89 -2.58 10.76 -8.39
C VAL A 89 -2.06 10.19 -9.69
N SER A 90 -2.93 9.60 -10.49
CA SER A 90 -2.54 8.86 -11.69
C SER A 90 -3.70 8.75 -12.70
N ALA A 91 -3.41 8.15 -13.85
CA ALA A 91 -4.36 7.71 -14.86
C ALA A 91 -4.13 6.24 -15.19
N PHE A 92 -5.20 5.47 -15.40
CA PHE A 92 -5.12 4.02 -15.55
C PHE A 92 -4.21 3.61 -16.71
N ALA A 93 -3.33 2.63 -16.46
CA ALA A 93 -2.32 2.12 -17.40
C ALA A 93 -1.35 3.18 -17.96
N LYS A 94 -1.11 4.28 -17.23
CA LYS A 94 -0.10 5.30 -17.56
C LYS A 94 0.81 5.54 -16.36
N ASN A 95 2.00 6.10 -16.61
CA ASN A 95 2.92 6.60 -15.58
C ASN A 95 3.02 8.13 -15.55
N THR A 96 1.99 8.85 -16.04
CA THR A 96 1.78 10.27 -15.73
C THR A 96 1.22 10.37 -14.31
N SER A 97 2.10 10.24 -13.32
CA SER A 97 1.69 9.90 -11.96
C SER A 97 2.56 10.60 -10.95
N ALA A 98 1.99 10.89 -9.79
CA ALA A 98 2.71 11.49 -8.67
C ALA A 98 2.19 10.96 -7.35
N ILE A 99 3.11 10.83 -6.40
CA ILE A 99 2.80 10.63 -4.99
C ILE A 99 2.82 12.00 -4.32
N GLY A 100 1.71 12.35 -3.66
CA GLY A 100 1.64 13.47 -2.73
C GLY A 100 1.61 13.00 -1.28
N VAL A 101 1.69 13.95 -0.36
CA VAL A 101 1.48 13.69 1.07
C VAL A 101 0.61 14.75 1.72
N ALA A 102 -0.38 14.31 2.50
CA ALA A 102 -1.20 15.16 3.35
C ALA A 102 -0.84 14.94 4.81
N THR A 103 -0.91 15.99 5.62
CA THR A 103 -0.62 15.90 7.06
C THR A 103 -1.80 16.29 7.92
N ASN A 104 -1.94 15.66 9.07
CA ASN A 104 -2.90 16.02 10.12
C ASN A 104 -2.28 15.75 11.50
N THR A 105 -2.79 16.36 12.56
CA THR A 105 -2.29 16.15 13.94
C THR A 105 -3.13 15.15 14.73
N THR A 106 -4.31 14.81 14.22
CA THR A 106 -5.27 13.89 14.83
C THR A 106 -6.12 13.23 13.76
N LEU A 107 -6.55 12.00 13.99
CA LEU A 107 -7.49 11.27 13.13
C LEU A 107 -8.94 11.36 13.63
N ASP A 108 -9.15 11.90 14.83
CA ASP A 108 -10.49 12.10 15.39
C ASP A 108 -11.14 13.33 14.74
N SER A 109 -12.13 13.10 13.87
CA SER A 109 -12.86 14.14 13.14
C SER A 109 -13.61 15.14 14.03
N LYS A 110 -13.78 14.82 15.33
CA LYS A 110 -14.41 15.71 16.32
C LYS A 110 -13.41 16.61 17.03
N ASP A 111 -12.11 16.36 16.90
CA ASP A 111 -11.08 17.21 17.47
C ASP A 111 -11.02 18.55 16.72
N LYS A 112 -10.93 19.67 17.44
CA LYS A 112 -10.82 21.01 16.86
C LYS A 112 -9.61 21.20 15.97
N ASN A 113 -8.56 20.38 16.14
CA ASN A 113 -7.33 20.41 15.36
C ASN A 113 -7.39 19.48 14.14
N TYR A 114 -8.50 18.75 13.95
CA TYR A 114 -8.66 17.86 12.80
C TYR A 114 -8.70 18.67 11.51
N LYS A 115 -7.60 18.59 10.75
CA LYS A 115 -7.49 19.23 9.44
C LYS A 115 -6.40 18.55 8.62
N TRP A 116 -6.80 17.91 7.53
CA TRP A 116 -5.85 17.47 6.51
C TRP A 116 -5.31 18.68 5.74
N VAL A 117 -3.99 18.76 5.64
CA VAL A 117 -3.27 19.80 4.89
C VAL A 117 -2.41 19.12 3.84
N ASP A 118 -2.76 19.31 2.57
CA ASP A 118 -1.94 18.86 1.45
C ASP A 118 -0.57 19.54 1.47
N GLN A 119 0.50 18.77 1.35
CA GLN A 119 1.88 19.25 1.28
C GLN A 119 2.43 19.23 -0.15
N GLY A 120 1.64 18.79 -1.13
CA GLY A 120 2.04 18.73 -2.53
C GLY A 120 2.74 17.43 -2.91
N ILE A 121 3.44 17.48 -4.04
CA ILE A 121 4.11 16.35 -4.67
C ILE A 121 5.42 16.02 -3.94
N VAL A 122 5.59 14.75 -3.58
CA VAL A 122 6.85 14.17 -3.07
C VAL A 122 7.71 13.67 -4.22
N ILE A 123 7.10 12.98 -5.17
CA ILE A 123 7.76 12.34 -6.31
C ILE A 123 6.79 12.22 -7.50
N GLN A 124 7.31 12.35 -8.72
CA GLN A 124 6.52 12.28 -9.95
C GLN A 124 7.26 11.51 -11.05
N SER A 125 6.56 10.59 -11.72
CA SER A 125 7.03 9.92 -12.92
C SER A 125 6.53 10.65 -14.19
N GLN A 126 7.35 10.60 -15.23
CA GLN A 126 7.09 11.18 -16.53
C GLN A 126 7.26 10.10 -17.62
N PRO A 127 6.25 9.92 -18.51
CA PRO A 127 6.36 8.99 -19.63
C PRO A 127 7.59 9.26 -20.50
N ASN A 128 8.24 8.20 -20.97
CA ASN A 128 9.44 8.23 -21.80
C ASN A 128 10.69 8.86 -21.14
N ARG A 129 10.65 9.11 -19.83
CA ARG A 129 11.81 9.51 -19.02
C ARG A 129 12.06 8.51 -17.91
N ASP A 130 10.99 8.11 -17.22
CA ASP A 130 11.06 7.29 -16.03
C ASP A 130 10.49 5.89 -16.32
N MET A 131 11.33 4.86 -16.20
CA MET A 131 10.93 3.46 -16.35
C MET A 131 10.38 2.89 -15.04
N TRP A 132 9.52 3.65 -14.39
CA TRP A 132 8.81 3.32 -13.16
C TRP A 132 7.57 4.22 -13.03
N ASN A 133 6.66 3.83 -12.15
CA ASN A 133 5.40 4.55 -11.92
C ASN A 133 5.35 5.12 -10.50
N ALA A 134 5.15 6.43 -10.35
CA ALA A 134 5.04 7.08 -9.04
C ALA A 134 3.64 6.90 -8.44
N ILE A 135 3.32 5.67 -8.04
CA ILE A 135 2.13 5.28 -7.28
C ILE A 135 2.50 4.23 -6.22
N ASP A 136 1.53 3.90 -5.35
CA ASP A 136 1.63 2.87 -4.31
C ASP A 136 2.74 3.14 -3.27
N PRO A 137 2.72 4.30 -2.60
CA PRO A 137 3.71 4.65 -1.58
C PRO A 137 3.61 3.74 -0.35
N ASN A 138 4.75 3.50 0.30
CA ASN A 138 4.83 3.03 1.68
C ASN A 138 6.06 3.62 2.38
N LEU A 139 5.84 4.31 3.52
CA LEU A 139 6.91 4.87 4.34
C LEU A 139 7.48 3.81 5.29
N ILE A 140 8.81 3.70 5.34
CA ILE A 140 9.53 2.88 6.32
C ILE A 140 10.76 3.62 6.86
N PHE A 141 11.13 3.34 8.10
CA PHE A 141 12.36 3.83 8.71
C PHE A 141 13.38 2.71 8.84
N ASP A 142 14.66 3.02 8.59
CA ASP A 142 15.74 2.09 8.89
C ASP A 142 16.10 2.09 10.39
N GLU A 143 17.02 1.22 10.80
CA GLU A 143 17.46 1.11 12.20
C GLU A 143 18.13 2.40 12.75
N ASN A 144 18.55 3.31 11.86
CA ASN A 144 19.12 4.61 12.20
C ASN A 144 18.07 5.74 12.17
N ASN A 145 16.77 5.41 12.07
CA ASN A 145 15.66 6.35 11.88
C ASN A 145 15.75 7.18 10.59
N THR A 146 16.44 6.69 9.56
CA THR A 146 16.40 7.30 8.23
C THR A 146 15.08 6.94 7.55
N PRO A 147 14.32 7.92 7.03
CA PRO A 147 13.08 7.64 6.31
C PRO A 147 13.34 7.25 4.86
N TRP A 148 12.60 6.24 4.40
CA TRP A 148 12.60 5.74 3.04
C TRP A 148 11.18 5.58 2.53
N LEU A 149 10.96 5.87 1.25
CA LEU A 149 9.68 5.67 0.58
C LEU A 149 9.84 4.56 -0.46
N SER A 150 9.18 3.42 -0.22
CA SER A 150 9.02 2.41 -1.26
C SER A 150 7.79 2.71 -2.09
N PHE A 151 7.87 2.47 -3.41
CA PHE A 151 6.74 2.69 -4.31
C PHE A 151 6.92 1.94 -5.63
N GLY A 152 5.89 1.91 -6.47
CA GLY A 152 5.99 1.43 -7.84
C GLY A 152 4.90 0.45 -8.24
N SER A 153 4.67 0.38 -9.56
CA SER A 153 3.71 -0.52 -10.19
C SER A 153 4.15 -0.72 -11.65
N PHE A 154 4.26 -1.96 -12.12
CA PHE A 154 4.71 -2.36 -13.47
C PHE A 154 6.07 -1.76 -13.87
N TRP A 155 6.31 -1.44 -15.15
CA TRP A 155 7.56 -0.91 -15.70
C TRP A 155 8.81 -1.69 -15.22
N GLU A 156 9.88 -1.03 -14.75
CA GLU A 156 11.03 -1.70 -14.12
C GLU A 156 10.88 -1.90 -12.61
N GLY A 157 9.65 -2.12 -12.15
CA GLY A 157 9.34 -2.59 -10.82
C GLY A 157 9.45 -1.53 -9.72
N LEU A 158 9.74 -2.02 -8.52
CA LEU A 158 9.54 -1.30 -7.27
C LEU A 158 10.82 -0.58 -6.86
N LYS A 159 10.67 0.67 -6.46
CA LYS A 159 11.76 1.56 -6.06
C LYS A 159 11.71 1.82 -4.56
N LEU A 160 12.86 2.16 -4.00
CA LEU A 160 13.02 2.71 -2.66
C LEU A 160 13.87 3.97 -2.79
N VAL A 161 13.38 5.09 -2.27
CA VAL A 161 14.09 6.37 -2.30
C VAL A 161 14.22 6.94 -0.89
N LYS A 162 15.39 7.50 -0.59
CA LYS A 162 15.64 8.16 0.70
C LYS A 162 14.88 9.49 0.77
N LEU A 163 14.17 9.71 1.87
CA LEU A 163 13.49 10.97 2.14
C LEU A 163 14.34 11.87 3.06
N ASN A 164 14.03 13.17 3.04
CA ASN A 164 14.47 14.08 4.08
C ASN A 164 13.72 13.77 5.39
N PRO A 165 14.26 14.19 6.55
CA PRO A 165 13.58 14.06 7.85
C PRO A 165 12.22 14.77 7.93
N ASP A 166 11.89 15.65 6.99
CA ASP A 166 10.58 16.31 6.90
C ASP A 166 9.46 15.34 6.45
N LEU A 167 9.82 14.18 5.90
CA LEU A 167 8.95 13.16 5.32
C LEU A 167 8.08 13.68 4.18
N LYS A 168 8.54 14.72 3.47
CA LYS A 168 7.78 15.40 2.41
C LYS A 168 8.58 15.57 1.14
N SER A 169 9.90 15.42 1.21
CA SER A 169 10.79 15.63 0.08
C SER A 169 11.87 14.55 -0.01
N ILE A 170 12.34 14.29 -1.23
CA ILE A 170 13.46 13.38 -1.49
C ILE A 170 14.76 14.00 -0.96
N ALA A 171 15.59 13.20 -0.31
CA ALA A 171 16.89 13.63 0.21
C ALA A 171 17.84 14.10 -0.91
N GLN A 172 18.74 15.04 -0.57
CA GLN A 172 19.84 15.46 -1.44
C GLN A 172 21.19 15.25 -0.73
N PRO A 173 22.19 14.60 -1.37
CA PRO A 173 22.10 13.92 -2.66
C PRO A 173 21.08 12.76 -2.64
N GLN A 174 20.45 12.50 -3.78
CA GLN A 174 19.45 11.44 -3.89
C GLN A 174 20.10 10.06 -3.73
N GLU A 175 19.37 9.16 -3.06
CA GLU A 175 19.77 7.76 -2.91
C GLU A 175 18.58 6.87 -3.25
N TRP A 176 18.81 5.95 -4.20
CA TRP A 176 17.77 5.14 -4.83
C TRP A 176 18.19 3.69 -4.93
N HIS A 177 17.23 2.79 -4.71
CA HIS A 177 17.39 1.35 -4.87
C HIS A 177 16.21 0.80 -5.67
N THR A 178 16.46 -0.14 -6.57
CA THR A 178 15.39 -1.02 -7.05
C THR A 178 15.33 -2.22 -6.10
N ILE A 179 14.15 -2.45 -5.54
CA ILE A 179 13.94 -3.46 -4.49
C ILE A 179 13.20 -4.70 -5.01
N SER A 180 12.49 -4.60 -6.13
CA SER A 180 11.93 -5.77 -6.82
C SER A 180 11.70 -5.52 -8.31
N LYS A 181 11.83 -6.56 -9.14
CA LYS A 181 11.49 -6.54 -10.57
C LYS A 181 10.85 -7.84 -11.01
N ARG A 182 10.06 -7.78 -12.08
CA ARG A 182 9.73 -8.93 -12.93
C ARG A 182 10.20 -8.64 -14.35
N LYS A 183 10.43 -9.69 -15.13
CA LYS A 183 10.85 -9.54 -16.53
C LYS A 183 9.83 -8.68 -17.28
N ARG A 184 10.32 -7.63 -17.92
CA ARG A 184 9.57 -6.80 -18.87
C ARG A 184 10.11 -7.07 -20.28
N THR A 185 9.23 -7.24 -21.25
CA THR A 185 9.58 -7.31 -22.68
C THR A 185 10.19 -5.98 -23.12
N PHE A 186 11.40 -6.01 -23.69
CA PHE A 186 12.21 -4.82 -23.96
C PHE A 186 11.66 -4.00 -25.13
N GLU A 187 11.03 -4.65 -26.10
CA GLU A 187 10.49 -4.05 -27.31
C GLU A 187 9.21 -3.23 -27.08
N LEU A 188 8.61 -3.33 -25.89
CA LEU A 188 7.43 -2.55 -25.53
C LEU A 188 7.80 -1.08 -25.28
N PRO A 189 7.03 -0.11 -25.83
CA PRO A 189 7.30 1.32 -25.66
C PRO A 189 7.44 1.72 -24.19
N ASP A 190 8.28 2.71 -23.87
CA ASP A 190 8.50 3.19 -22.49
C ASP A 190 7.22 3.74 -21.83
N SER A 191 6.23 4.18 -22.62
CA SER A 191 4.92 4.60 -22.15
C SER A 191 3.96 3.46 -21.82
N ASP A 192 4.31 2.22 -22.20
CA ASP A 192 3.53 1.01 -21.94
C ASP A 192 3.95 0.39 -20.59
N PRO A 193 2.98 0.02 -19.72
CA PRO A 193 3.27 -0.62 -18.43
C PRO A 193 4.10 -1.91 -18.57
N GLY A 194 3.96 -2.63 -19.68
CA GLY A 194 4.63 -3.89 -19.91
C GLY A 194 3.96 -5.08 -19.23
N ASP A 195 4.65 -6.22 -19.29
CA ASP A 195 4.25 -7.53 -18.79
C ASP A 195 4.90 -7.92 -17.44
N GLY A 196 5.76 -7.06 -16.90
CA GLY A 196 6.34 -7.18 -15.56
C GLY A 196 5.32 -6.83 -14.47
N ALA A 197 4.28 -7.65 -14.29
CA ALA A 197 3.16 -7.35 -13.39
C ALA A 197 3.55 -7.51 -11.89
N LEU A 198 4.02 -6.43 -11.27
CA LEU A 198 4.18 -6.30 -9.83
C LEU A 198 3.86 -4.87 -9.37
N GLU A 199 3.35 -4.69 -8.15
CA GLU A 199 3.03 -3.38 -7.57
C GLU A 199 2.86 -3.44 -6.03
N ALA A 200 2.45 -2.34 -5.42
CA ALA A 200 2.07 -2.25 -4.00
C ALA A 200 3.13 -2.76 -3.01
N PRO A 201 4.34 -2.17 -2.99
CA PRO A 201 5.33 -2.51 -1.96
C PRO A 201 4.83 -2.09 -0.58
N PHE A 202 4.97 -2.99 0.39
CA PHE A 202 4.78 -2.67 1.80
C PHE A 202 5.90 -3.31 2.61
N ILE A 203 6.76 -2.48 3.24
CA ILE A 203 7.90 -2.94 4.02
C ILE A 203 7.54 -2.94 5.51
N PHE A 204 7.66 -4.10 6.13
CA PHE A 204 7.37 -4.31 7.55
C PHE A 204 8.60 -4.84 8.28
N TYR A 205 9.07 -4.13 9.30
CA TYR A 205 10.21 -4.59 10.11
C TYR A 205 9.74 -5.48 11.26
N LYS A 206 10.25 -6.72 11.31
CA LYS A 206 9.93 -7.70 12.36
C LYS A 206 11.09 -8.68 12.54
N ASN A 207 11.30 -9.19 13.75
CA ASN A 207 12.25 -10.26 14.04
C ASN A 207 13.67 -10.01 13.46
N GLY A 208 14.11 -8.74 13.44
CA GLY A 208 15.41 -8.34 12.90
C GLY A 208 15.53 -8.42 11.37
N TYR A 209 14.42 -8.36 10.64
CA TYR A 209 14.37 -8.31 9.18
C TYR A 209 13.36 -7.27 8.69
N TYR A 210 13.65 -6.66 7.56
CA TYR A 210 12.68 -5.96 6.74
C TYR A 210 12.01 -6.97 5.81
N TYR A 211 10.70 -7.15 5.92
CA TYR A 211 9.90 -7.96 5.01
C TYR A 211 9.25 -7.03 3.99
N GLN A 212 9.61 -7.19 2.72
CA GLN A 212 8.94 -6.51 1.63
C GLN A 212 7.82 -7.42 1.10
N PHE A 213 6.59 -7.08 1.46
CA PHE A 213 5.42 -7.60 0.80
C PHE A 213 5.20 -6.82 -0.52
N LEU A 214 4.67 -7.51 -1.53
CA LEU A 214 4.30 -6.92 -2.80
C LEU A 214 3.21 -7.75 -3.45
N SER A 215 2.49 -7.13 -4.37
CA SER A 215 1.47 -7.82 -5.14
C SER A 215 1.97 -8.21 -6.52
N TRP A 216 1.64 -9.41 -6.95
CA TRP A 216 1.93 -9.94 -8.28
C TRP A 216 0.67 -10.10 -9.11
N ASP A 217 0.89 -10.07 -10.42
CA ASP A 217 -0.12 -10.32 -11.45
C ASP A 217 -1.20 -9.21 -11.45
N LEU A 218 -2.43 -9.52 -11.87
CA LEU A 218 -3.36 -8.49 -12.37
C LEU A 218 -4.49 -8.23 -11.37
N CYS A 219 -4.51 -7.00 -10.84
CA CYS A 219 -5.64 -6.44 -10.10
C CYS A 219 -6.77 -6.02 -11.05
N CYS A 220 -7.85 -5.52 -10.46
CA CYS A 220 -8.78 -4.58 -11.08
C CYS A 220 -9.54 -5.12 -12.30
N ARG A 221 -9.65 -6.46 -12.38
CA ARG A 221 -10.35 -7.19 -13.46
C ARG A 221 -11.54 -8.00 -12.93
N GLY A 222 -12.02 -7.69 -11.72
CA GLY A 222 -13.13 -8.37 -11.06
C GLY A 222 -12.92 -9.88 -11.05
N GLU A 223 -13.79 -10.60 -11.75
CA GLU A 223 -13.74 -12.07 -11.88
C GLU A 223 -12.48 -12.60 -12.57
N LYS A 224 -11.75 -11.76 -13.32
CA LYS A 224 -10.53 -12.13 -14.04
C LYS A 224 -9.24 -11.68 -13.34
N SER A 225 -9.35 -11.18 -12.11
CA SER A 225 -8.16 -10.81 -11.32
C SER A 225 -7.37 -12.07 -10.96
N THR A 226 -6.04 -12.02 -11.12
CA THR A 226 -5.10 -13.11 -10.77
C THR A 226 -4.15 -12.73 -9.63
N TYR A 227 -4.49 -11.62 -8.97
CA TYR A 227 -3.71 -10.95 -7.94
C TYR A 227 -3.36 -11.86 -6.76
N LYS A 228 -2.13 -11.73 -6.27
CA LYS A 228 -1.59 -12.46 -5.11
C LYS A 228 -0.56 -11.64 -4.37
N VAL A 229 -0.39 -11.91 -3.08
CA VAL A 229 0.65 -11.32 -2.23
C VAL A 229 1.83 -12.28 -2.13
N VAL A 230 3.03 -11.76 -2.36
CA VAL A 230 4.29 -12.46 -2.12
C VAL A 230 5.17 -11.64 -1.17
N VAL A 231 6.22 -12.26 -0.64
CA VAL A 231 7.15 -11.64 0.29
C VAL A 231 8.60 -12.07 0.04
N GLY A 232 9.53 -11.14 0.27
CA GLY A 232 10.94 -11.42 0.52
C GLY A 232 11.42 -10.67 1.75
N ARG A 233 12.61 -10.99 2.26
CA ARG A 233 13.18 -10.31 3.43
C ARG A 233 14.64 -9.92 3.24
N SER A 234 15.06 -8.88 3.96
CA SER A 234 16.44 -8.39 4.02
C SER A 234 16.81 -7.98 5.45
N LYS A 235 18.10 -8.02 5.79
CA LYS A 235 18.61 -7.39 7.01
C LYS A 235 18.71 -5.87 6.89
N ASN A 236 18.86 -5.35 5.68
CA ASN A 236 18.93 -3.91 5.40
C ASN A 236 17.68 -3.45 4.65
N VAL A 237 17.14 -2.28 4.99
CA VAL A 237 15.96 -1.72 4.30
C VAL A 237 16.18 -1.56 2.79
N THR A 238 17.42 -1.34 2.36
CA THR A 238 17.81 -1.18 0.96
C THR A 238 17.96 -2.51 0.20
N GLY A 239 17.77 -3.64 0.89
CA GLY A 239 17.91 -4.97 0.31
C GLY A 239 19.35 -5.52 0.39
N PRO A 240 19.67 -6.54 -0.44
CA PRO A 240 18.75 -7.23 -1.35
C PRO A 240 17.67 -8.01 -0.57
N TYR A 241 16.43 -7.95 -1.05
CA TYR A 241 15.34 -8.77 -0.53
C TYR A 241 15.35 -10.14 -1.20
N ILE A 242 15.37 -11.19 -0.39
CA ILE A 242 15.49 -12.59 -0.83
C ILE A 242 14.26 -13.37 -0.34
N ASP A 243 13.74 -14.29 -1.16
CA ASP A 243 12.61 -15.16 -0.81
C ASP A 243 13.04 -16.44 -0.05
N LYS A 244 12.08 -17.32 0.30
CA LYS A 244 12.33 -18.60 0.99
C LYS A 244 13.28 -19.52 0.24
N ASP A 245 13.27 -19.46 -1.09
CA ASP A 245 14.06 -20.34 -1.97
C ASP A 245 15.43 -19.74 -2.33
N GLY A 246 15.78 -18.59 -1.72
CA GLY A 246 17.06 -17.92 -1.93
C GLY A 246 17.11 -17.04 -3.18
N LYS A 247 15.97 -16.79 -3.85
CA LYS A 247 15.92 -15.98 -5.06
C LYS A 247 15.66 -14.50 -4.72
N SER A 248 16.40 -13.62 -5.40
CA SER A 248 16.27 -12.17 -5.24
C SER A 248 14.95 -11.66 -5.79
N LEU A 249 14.28 -10.75 -5.07
CA LEU A 249 13.09 -10.07 -5.59
C LEU A 249 13.41 -9.20 -6.83
N ASN A 250 14.66 -8.77 -7.02
CA ASN A 250 15.11 -8.07 -8.23
C ASN A 250 15.23 -8.99 -9.45
N GLU A 251 15.14 -10.31 -9.26
CA GLU A 251 15.18 -11.33 -10.30
C GLU A 251 13.82 -12.06 -10.43
N GLY A 252 12.76 -11.48 -9.86
CA GLY A 252 11.44 -12.09 -9.80
C GLY A 252 11.35 -13.28 -8.84
N GLY A 253 12.12 -13.25 -7.75
CA GLY A 253 11.83 -14.04 -6.54
C GLY A 253 10.64 -13.46 -5.78
N GLY A 254 10.08 -14.25 -4.87
CA GLY A 254 8.95 -13.89 -4.01
C GLY A 254 8.23 -15.13 -3.50
N SER A 255 8.16 -15.31 -2.18
CA SER A 255 7.43 -16.42 -1.58
C SER A 255 5.95 -16.08 -1.43
N LEU A 256 5.07 -16.97 -1.88
CA LEU A 256 3.63 -16.79 -1.75
C LEU A 256 3.20 -16.66 -0.29
N VAL A 257 2.43 -15.60 0.01
CA VAL A 257 1.78 -15.38 1.31
C VAL A 257 0.30 -15.73 1.21
N VAL A 258 -0.40 -15.16 0.20
CA VAL A 258 -1.82 -15.43 -0.04
C VAL A 258 -2.16 -15.18 -1.51
N GLN A 259 -3.11 -15.95 -2.04
CA GLN A 259 -3.66 -15.82 -3.39
C GLN A 259 -5.17 -16.06 -3.37
N GLY A 260 -5.83 -15.89 -4.52
CA GLY A 260 -7.22 -16.29 -4.69
C GLY A 260 -7.47 -17.76 -4.33
N ASP A 261 -8.70 -18.05 -3.92
CA ASP A 261 -9.14 -19.35 -3.40
C ASP A 261 -10.58 -19.66 -3.85
N GLU A 262 -11.31 -20.48 -3.10
CA GLU A 262 -12.72 -20.77 -3.36
C GLU A 262 -13.65 -19.54 -3.20
N ASN A 263 -13.27 -18.57 -2.36
CA ASN A 263 -14.06 -17.38 -2.03
C ASN A 263 -13.65 -16.14 -2.83
N TYR A 264 -12.40 -16.05 -3.27
CA TYR A 264 -11.83 -14.87 -3.94
C TYR A 264 -11.15 -15.21 -5.27
N PHE A 265 -11.34 -14.38 -6.30
CA PHE A 265 -10.65 -14.55 -7.60
C PHE A 265 -9.16 -14.20 -7.51
N GLY A 266 -8.85 -13.10 -6.84
CA GLY A 266 -7.51 -12.63 -6.56
C GLY A 266 -7.52 -11.71 -5.33
N VAL A 267 -6.37 -11.60 -4.66
CA VAL A 267 -6.19 -10.83 -3.43
C VAL A 267 -4.87 -10.09 -3.46
N GLY A 268 -4.80 -8.89 -2.89
CA GLY A 268 -3.55 -8.15 -2.85
C GLY A 268 -3.69 -6.71 -2.37
N HIS A 269 -2.69 -5.91 -2.73
CA HIS A 269 -2.42 -4.58 -2.19
C HIS A 269 -2.51 -4.58 -0.67
N ASN A 270 -1.56 -5.27 -0.04
CA ASN A 270 -1.59 -5.50 1.39
C ASN A 270 -0.91 -4.38 2.18
N SER A 271 -1.27 -4.31 3.45
CA SER A 271 -0.54 -3.61 4.49
C SER A 271 -0.39 -4.50 5.72
N ALA A 272 0.65 -4.28 6.53
CA ALA A 272 0.96 -5.12 7.69
C ALA A 272 1.32 -4.27 8.91
N TYR A 273 0.77 -4.63 10.07
CA TYR A 273 0.91 -3.86 11.31
C TYR A 273 0.99 -4.74 12.53
N THR A 274 1.69 -4.26 13.56
CA THR A 274 1.58 -4.81 14.92
C THR A 274 0.58 -3.97 15.72
N PHE A 275 -0.51 -4.59 16.18
CA PHE A 275 -1.45 -3.98 17.11
C PHE A 275 -1.56 -4.83 18.38
N ASP A 276 -1.35 -4.20 19.54
CA ASP A 276 -1.53 -4.82 20.85
C ASP A 276 -0.75 -6.15 21.00
N GLY A 277 0.47 -6.21 20.45
CA GLY A 277 1.36 -7.37 20.50
C GLY A 277 1.10 -8.46 19.45
N LYS A 278 0.11 -8.29 18.57
CA LYS A 278 -0.21 -9.21 17.48
C LYS A 278 0.07 -8.56 16.13
N ASP A 279 0.52 -9.37 15.17
CA ASP A 279 0.71 -8.91 13.80
C ASP A 279 -0.53 -9.23 12.98
N TYR A 280 -0.89 -8.30 12.12
CA TYR A 280 -2.03 -8.38 11.23
C TYR A 280 -1.60 -8.01 9.82
N ILE A 281 -2.22 -8.66 8.85
CA ILE A 281 -2.18 -8.25 7.45
C ILE A 281 -3.59 -7.85 7.01
N PHE A 282 -3.66 -6.74 6.29
CA PHE A 282 -4.87 -6.19 5.68
C PHE A 282 -4.66 -6.21 4.18
N TYR A 283 -5.67 -6.61 3.42
CA TYR A 283 -5.63 -6.60 1.96
C TYR A 283 -7.05 -6.58 1.42
N HIS A 284 -7.22 -6.31 0.13
CA HIS A 284 -8.51 -6.49 -0.52
C HIS A 284 -8.56 -7.80 -1.30
N GLY A 285 -9.75 -8.38 -1.43
CA GLY A 285 -10.00 -9.55 -2.25
C GLY A 285 -11.24 -9.40 -3.12
N TYR A 286 -11.14 -9.80 -4.39
CA TYR A 286 -12.27 -9.78 -5.33
C TYR A 286 -13.19 -10.97 -5.06
N GLU A 287 -14.28 -10.74 -4.32
CA GLU A 287 -15.14 -11.80 -3.78
C GLU A 287 -16.03 -12.43 -4.86
N LYS A 288 -16.03 -13.77 -4.96
CA LYS A 288 -16.81 -14.51 -5.97
C LYS A 288 -18.31 -14.37 -5.79
N LYS A 289 -18.77 -14.39 -4.53
CA LYS A 289 -20.19 -14.26 -4.16
C LYS A 289 -20.81 -12.94 -4.63
N THR A 290 -19.99 -11.90 -4.81
CA THR A 290 -20.42 -10.57 -5.23
C THR A 290 -19.75 -10.15 -6.54
N ASN A 291 -19.53 -11.11 -7.45
CA ASN A 291 -19.05 -10.89 -8.82
C ASN A 291 -17.75 -10.08 -8.90
N GLY A 292 -16.82 -10.36 -7.99
CA GLY A 292 -15.51 -9.71 -7.93
C GLY A 292 -15.54 -8.33 -7.27
N THR A 293 -16.54 -8.00 -6.45
CA THR A 293 -16.49 -6.78 -5.63
C THR A 293 -15.30 -6.88 -4.66
N PRO A 294 -14.44 -5.83 -4.55
CA PRO A 294 -13.29 -5.89 -3.67
C PRO A 294 -13.70 -5.67 -2.21
N LYS A 295 -13.40 -6.65 -1.35
CA LYS A 295 -13.77 -6.67 0.07
C LYS A 295 -12.53 -6.61 0.95
N LEU A 296 -12.64 -5.94 2.10
CA LEU A 296 -11.58 -5.94 3.11
C LEU A 296 -11.39 -7.36 3.65
N ILE A 297 -10.15 -7.80 3.75
CA ILE A 297 -9.77 -9.02 4.44
C ILE A 297 -8.72 -8.65 5.49
N VAL A 298 -8.95 -9.12 6.72
CA VAL A 298 -8.04 -8.95 7.85
C VAL A 298 -7.67 -10.33 8.38
N ARG A 299 -6.38 -10.63 8.46
CA ARG A 299 -5.89 -11.91 9.01
C ARG A 299 -4.85 -11.65 10.08
N GLU A 300 -4.86 -12.47 11.12
CA GLU A 300 -3.74 -12.52 12.06
C GLU A 300 -2.56 -13.16 11.32
N MET A 301 -1.40 -12.52 11.38
CA MET A 301 -0.16 -13.01 10.80
C MET A 301 0.73 -13.54 11.92
N ILE A 302 1.16 -14.78 11.79
CA ILE A 302 2.14 -15.42 12.67
C ILE A 302 3.43 -15.70 11.92
N TRP A 303 4.47 -16.10 12.66
CA TRP A 303 5.80 -16.37 12.13
C TRP A 303 6.17 -17.83 12.37
N ASP A 304 6.61 -18.52 11.33
CA ASP A 304 7.10 -19.90 11.45
C ASP A 304 8.48 -19.97 12.12
N ALA A 305 9.03 -21.18 12.29
CA ALA A 305 10.32 -21.40 12.93
C ALA A 305 11.49 -20.73 12.18
N ASP A 306 11.36 -20.54 10.87
CA ASP A 306 12.35 -19.87 10.02
C ASP A 306 12.07 -18.35 9.89
N LEU A 307 11.14 -17.85 10.70
CA LEU A 307 10.70 -16.46 10.78
C LEU A 307 10.05 -15.96 9.48
N TRP A 308 9.28 -16.79 8.78
CA TRP A 308 8.47 -16.35 7.65
C TRP A 308 7.00 -16.17 8.03
N PRO A 309 6.28 -15.24 7.37
CA PRO A 309 4.89 -14.97 7.70
C PRO A 309 3.99 -16.13 7.25
N VAL A 310 3.01 -16.46 8.10
CA VAL A 310 1.94 -17.42 7.86
C VAL A 310 0.64 -16.80 8.33
N LEU A 311 -0.43 -16.89 7.54
CA LEU A 311 -1.73 -16.30 7.88
C LEU A 311 -2.60 -17.33 8.62
N LYS A 312 -3.20 -16.91 9.74
CA LYS A 312 -4.21 -17.70 10.47
C LYS A 312 -5.61 -17.43 9.93
#